data_AF-A0AAV8UH65-F1
#
_entry.id   AF-A0AAV8UH65-F1
#
_cell.length_a   1.000
_cell.length_b   1.000
_cell.length_c   1.000
_cell.angle_alpha   90.00
_cell.angle_beta   90.00
_cell.angle_gamma   90.00
#
_symmetry.space_group_name_H-M   'P 1'
#
loop_
_entity.id
_entity.type
_entity.pdbx_description
1 polymer ?
#
loop_
_entity_poly.entity_id
_entity_poly.type
_entity_poly.pdbx_seq_one_letter_code
_entity_poly.pdbx_strand_id
1 'polypeptide(L)'
;MSGTEQQKLLGDTSITYVIVGKESYLLEVPEHLRASIPRDYELRSSKKGFFRYWNPNIKRFLAELSQTESEKESTLKKISQQLIGRFCLHHDKWRQLVSTVAELDVLISLSVAGDFYEGPSCFPIILHPSSLSSEVPLLSAKCLGHPVLKSDSLNKGAFVPNDINIGGSGCASFILLTGPNIYGKSTLIRQVCLAVILAQVGAFVPAQNFELSPVDLYEWVQKII
;
A
#
# COMPACT_ATOMS: atom_id res chain seq x y z
N MET A 1 -50.59 10.30 -7.33
CA MET A 1 -51.83 9.58 -6.99
C MET A 1 -51.53 8.57 -5.91
N SER A 2 -52.04 8.79 -4.70
CA SER A 2 -51.79 7.92 -3.54
C SER A 2 -52.52 6.58 -3.72
N GLY A 3 -52.06 5.52 -3.04
CA GLY A 3 -52.74 4.20 -3.09
C GLY A 3 -54.23 4.29 -2.74
N THR A 4 -54.60 5.26 -1.92
CA THR A 4 -55.97 5.61 -1.55
C THR A 4 -56.87 6.05 -2.71
N GLU A 5 -56.35 6.62 -3.80
CA GLU A 5 -57.17 6.96 -4.97
C GLU A 5 -57.51 5.72 -5.81
N GLN A 6 -56.57 4.79 -5.94
CA GLN A 6 -56.81 3.52 -6.64
C GLN A 6 -57.75 2.61 -5.87
N GLN A 7 -57.62 2.59 -4.53
CA GLN A 7 -58.56 1.89 -3.63
C GLN A 7 -59.99 2.44 -3.77
N LYS A 8 -60.16 3.76 -3.89
CA LYS A 8 -61.47 4.38 -4.14
C LYS A 8 -62.03 4.08 -5.53
N LEU A 9 -61.17 4.08 -6.56
CA LEU A 9 -61.57 3.83 -7.94
C LEU A 9 -62.04 2.39 -8.17
N LEU A 10 -61.35 1.42 -7.56
CA LEU A 10 -61.63 0.00 -7.71
C LEU A 10 -62.48 -0.57 -6.56
N GLY A 11 -62.83 0.24 -5.57
CA GLY A 11 -63.74 -0.10 -4.48
C GLY A 11 -63.19 -1.09 -3.46
N ASP A 12 -61.87 -1.27 -3.38
CA ASP A 12 -61.24 -2.27 -2.53
C ASP A 12 -59.99 -1.70 -1.83
N THR A 13 -59.96 -1.84 -0.50
CA THR A 13 -58.89 -1.31 0.37
C THR A 13 -57.63 -2.19 0.37
N SER A 14 -57.69 -3.41 -0.15
CA SER A 14 -56.54 -4.33 -0.22
C SER A 14 -55.53 -3.97 -1.32
N ILE A 15 -55.87 -3.02 -2.19
CA ILE A 15 -55.01 -2.58 -3.29
C ILE A 15 -53.82 -1.80 -2.74
N THR A 16 -52.62 -2.25 -3.08
CA THR A 16 -51.37 -1.67 -2.58
C THR A 16 -50.31 -1.56 -3.68
N TYR A 17 -49.30 -0.72 -3.45
CA TYR A 17 -48.13 -0.65 -4.31
C TYR A 17 -47.06 -1.60 -3.81
N VAL A 18 -46.52 -2.43 -4.69
CA VAL A 18 -45.48 -3.39 -4.37
C VAL A 18 -44.26 -3.22 -5.30
N ILE A 19 -43.12 -3.71 -4.84
CA ILE A 19 -41.87 -3.78 -5.61
C ILE A 19 -41.54 -5.26 -5.79
N VAL A 20 -41.27 -5.67 -7.03
CA VAL A 20 -40.99 -7.06 -7.38
C VAL A 20 -39.78 -7.11 -8.30
N GLY A 21 -38.68 -7.63 -7.79
CA GLY A 21 -37.41 -7.63 -8.52
C GLY A 21 -36.97 -6.20 -8.86
N LYS A 22 -36.87 -5.89 -10.16
CA LYS A 22 -36.50 -4.56 -10.66
C LYS A 22 -37.71 -3.65 -10.95
N GLU A 23 -38.93 -4.17 -10.85
CA GLU A 23 -40.14 -3.41 -11.13
C GLU A 23 -40.70 -2.77 -9.86
N SER A 24 -40.80 -1.45 -9.86
CA SER A 24 -41.32 -0.65 -8.76
C SER A 24 -42.72 -0.11 -9.08
N TYR A 25 -43.44 0.31 -8.04
CA TYR A 25 -44.77 0.92 -8.12
C TYR A 25 -45.80 0.05 -8.85
N LEU A 26 -45.72 -1.28 -8.69
CA LEU A 26 -46.70 -2.21 -9.23
C LEU A 26 -47.99 -2.10 -8.41
N LEU A 27 -49.12 -1.87 -9.07
CA LEU A 27 -50.42 -1.88 -8.43
C LEU A 27 -50.87 -3.34 -8.27
N GLU A 28 -50.83 -3.87 -7.05
CA GLU A 28 -51.27 -5.24 -6.75
C GLU A 28 -52.79 -5.25 -6.51
N VAL A 29 -53.51 -5.99 -7.36
CA VAL A 29 -54.98 -6.05 -7.38
C VAL A 29 -55.43 -7.50 -7.21
N PRO A 30 -56.39 -7.80 -6.32
CA PRO A 30 -56.96 -9.14 -6.17
C PRO A 30 -57.56 -9.71 -7.46
N GLU A 31 -57.50 -11.03 -7.61
CA GLU A 31 -58.02 -11.74 -8.78
C GLU A 31 -59.51 -11.49 -9.06
N HIS A 32 -60.35 -11.31 -8.03
CA HIS A 32 -61.79 -11.06 -8.20
C HIS A 32 -62.11 -9.72 -8.87
N LEU A 33 -61.22 -8.73 -8.81
CA LEU A 33 -61.42 -7.40 -9.42
C LEU A 33 -60.91 -7.31 -10.85
N ARG A 34 -60.40 -8.40 -11.43
CA ARG A 34 -59.81 -8.39 -12.77
C ARG A 34 -60.76 -7.84 -13.84
N ALA A 35 -62.06 -8.09 -13.73
CA ALA A 35 -63.06 -7.61 -14.67
C ALA A 35 -63.33 -6.09 -14.58
N SER A 36 -62.99 -5.48 -13.43
CA SER A 36 -63.21 -4.06 -13.14
C SER A 36 -62.01 -3.19 -13.49
N ILE A 37 -60.91 -3.77 -13.99
CA ILE A 37 -59.69 -3.04 -14.35
C ILE A 37 -59.89 -2.29 -15.67
N PRO A 38 -59.58 -0.98 -15.71
CA PRO A 38 -59.62 -0.19 -16.95
C PRO A 38 -58.69 -0.73 -18.05
N ARG A 39 -59.08 -0.54 -19.32
CA ARG A 39 -58.37 -1.11 -20.49
C ARG A 39 -56.98 -0.53 -20.74
N ASP A 40 -56.69 0.62 -20.18
CA ASP A 40 -55.43 1.35 -20.28
C ASP A 40 -54.37 0.88 -19.25
N TYR A 41 -54.73 -0.09 -18.39
CA TYR A 41 -53.81 -0.70 -17.44
C TYR A 41 -53.02 -1.82 -18.12
N GLU A 42 -51.70 -1.80 -17.96
CA GLU A 42 -50.80 -2.82 -18.49
C GLU A 42 -50.48 -3.85 -17.41
N LEU A 43 -50.73 -5.13 -17.69
CA LEU A 43 -50.35 -6.23 -16.81
C LEU A 43 -48.83 -6.44 -16.87
N ARG A 44 -48.16 -6.40 -15.71
CA ARG A 44 -46.70 -6.57 -15.59
C ARG A 44 -46.31 -7.95 -15.07
N SER A 45 -46.97 -8.40 -14.00
CA SER A 45 -46.73 -9.72 -13.42
C SER A 45 -47.95 -10.23 -12.66
N SER A 46 -47.91 -11.49 -12.24
CA SER A 46 -48.98 -12.14 -11.47
C SER A 46 -48.43 -12.98 -10.32
N LYS A 47 -49.21 -13.09 -9.25
CA LYS A 47 -49.00 -13.96 -8.10
C LYS A 47 -50.29 -14.74 -7.85
N LYS A 48 -50.23 -15.90 -7.20
CA LYS A 48 -51.45 -16.64 -6.82
C LYS A 48 -52.39 -15.72 -6.03
N GLY A 49 -53.59 -15.47 -6.57
CA GLY A 49 -54.61 -14.59 -6.01
C GLY A 49 -54.51 -13.09 -6.36
N PHE A 50 -53.45 -12.64 -7.04
CA PHE A 50 -53.22 -11.21 -7.34
C PHE A 50 -52.61 -10.97 -8.72
N PHE A 51 -53.06 -9.92 -9.40
CA PHE A 51 -52.47 -9.41 -10.64
C PHE A 51 -51.82 -8.04 -10.40
N ARG A 52 -50.72 -7.76 -11.10
CA ARG A 52 -49.95 -6.53 -10.92
C ARG A 52 -49.93 -5.70 -12.18
N TYR A 53 -50.31 -4.43 -12.05
CA TYR A 53 -50.49 -3.53 -13.18
C TYR A 53 -49.72 -2.22 -13.07
N TRP A 54 -49.48 -1.61 -14.22
CA TRP A 54 -49.20 -0.18 -14.33
C TRP A 54 -50.34 0.54 -15.03
N ASN A 55 -50.84 1.61 -14.42
CA ASN A 55 -51.74 2.54 -15.08
C ASN A 55 -50.95 3.63 -15.82
N PRO A 56 -51.59 4.44 -16.68
CA PRO A 56 -50.90 5.48 -17.45
C PRO A 56 -50.15 6.50 -16.59
N ASN A 57 -50.67 6.82 -15.40
CA ASN A 57 -50.04 7.76 -14.49
C ASN A 57 -48.74 7.21 -13.90
N ILE A 58 -48.73 5.93 -13.47
CA ILE A 58 -47.53 5.24 -12.97
C ILE A 58 -46.47 5.21 -14.07
N LYS A 59 -46.83 4.86 -15.31
CA LYS A 59 -45.89 4.86 -16.44
C LYS A 59 -45.28 6.25 -16.67
N ARG A 60 -46.11 7.29 -16.67
CA ARG A 60 -45.64 8.67 -16.86
C ARG A 60 -44.68 9.10 -15.75
N PHE A 61 -45.04 8.85 -14.50
CA PHE A 61 -44.20 9.20 -13.35
C PHE A 61 -42.90 8.38 -13.30
N LEU A 62 -42.93 7.09 -13.69
CA LEU A 62 -41.73 6.27 -13.80
C LEU A 62 -40.77 6.79 -14.88
N ALA A 63 -41.31 7.22 -16.03
CA ALA A 63 -40.50 7.83 -17.08
C ALA A 63 -39.88 9.16 -16.62
N GLU A 64 -40.67 10.02 -15.97
CA GLU A 64 -40.20 11.29 -15.40
C GLU A 64 -39.15 11.09 -14.28
N LEU A 65 -39.38 10.11 -13.41
CA LEU A 65 -38.45 9.73 -12.35
C LEU A 65 -37.15 9.22 -12.95
N SER A 66 -37.20 8.30 -13.92
CA SER A 66 -36.01 7.75 -14.58
C SER A 66 -35.19 8.84 -15.29
N GLN A 67 -35.87 9.78 -15.95
CA GLN A 67 -35.22 10.93 -16.59
C GLN A 67 -34.54 11.82 -15.54
N THR A 68 -35.25 12.16 -14.46
CA THR A 68 -34.72 13.00 -13.38
C THR A 68 -33.54 12.34 -12.66
N GLU A 69 -33.59 11.02 -12.44
CA GLU A 69 -32.49 10.27 -11.84
C GLU A 69 -31.25 10.27 -12.75
N SER A 70 -31.44 10.06 -14.06
CA SER A 70 -30.36 10.14 -15.04
C SER A 70 -29.73 11.53 -15.10
N GLU A 71 -30.54 12.60 -15.07
CA GLU A 71 -30.07 13.98 -15.04
C GLU A 71 -29.29 14.29 -13.76
N LYS A 72 -29.80 13.84 -12.61
CA LYS A 72 -29.11 13.95 -11.32
C LYS A 72 -27.76 13.24 -11.36
N GLU A 73 -27.71 12.01 -11.84
CA GLU A 73 -26.47 11.23 -11.93
C GLU A 73 -25.45 11.91 -12.86
N SER A 74 -25.91 12.41 -14.02
CA SER A 74 -25.06 13.15 -14.94
C SER A 74 -24.48 14.42 -14.32
N THR A 75 -25.27 15.11 -13.49
CA THR A 75 -24.87 16.34 -12.80
C THR A 75 -23.88 16.04 -11.68
N LEU A 76 -24.12 15.01 -10.87
CA LEU A 76 -23.20 14.57 -9.84
C LEU A 76 -21.84 14.14 -10.42
N LYS A 77 -21.85 13.44 -11.56
CA LYS A 77 -20.63 13.07 -12.28
C LYS A 77 -19.82 14.30 -12.71
N LYS A 78 -20.48 15.33 -13.26
CA LYS A 78 -19.82 16.60 -13.61
C LYS A 78 -19.22 17.29 -12.39
N ILE A 79 -19.96 17.36 -11.28
CA ILE A 79 -19.47 17.96 -10.03
C ILE A 79 -18.25 17.19 -9.51
N SER A 80 -18.30 15.87 -9.50
CA SER A 80 -17.16 15.02 -9.09
C SER A 80 -15.93 15.26 -9.96
N GLN A 81 -16.09 15.32 -11.29
CA GLN A 81 -14.99 15.62 -12.20
C GLN A 81 -14.39 17.02 -11.95
N GLN A 82 -15.23 18.02 -11.67
CA GLN A 82 -14.74 19.36 -11.32
C GLN A 82 -13.98 19.38 -10.00
N LEU A 83 -14.44 18.63 -8.99
CA LEU A 83 -13.75 18.51 -7.70
C LEU A 83 -12.39 17.83 -7.86
N ILE A 84 -12.32 16.74 -8.63
CA ILE A 84 -11.06 16.05 -8.96
C ILE A 84 -10.14 17.02 -9.72
N GLY A 85 -10.67 17.73 -10.71
CA GLY A 85 -9.91 18.75 -11.45
C GLY A 85 -9.30 19.80 -10.54
N ARG A 86 -10.08 20.35 -9.59
CA ARG A 86 -9.60 21.30 -8.59
C ARG A 86 -8.53 20.72 -7.66
N PHE A 87 -8.68 19.47 -7.25
CA PHE A 87 -7.67 18.78 -6.44
C PHE A 87 -6.35 18.60 -7.20
N CYS A 88 -6.42 18.21 -8.48
CA CYS A 88 -5.25 18.01 -9.33
C CYS A 88 -4.49 19.30 -9.66
N LEU A 89 -5.11 20.48 -9.57
CA LEU A 89 -4.40 21.77 -9.72
C LEU A 89 -3.25 21.93 -8.72
N HIS A 90 -3.28 21.21 -7.60
CA HIS A 90 -2.26 21.26 -6.55
C HIS A 90 -1.39 20.00 -6.49
N HIS A 91 -1.35 19.20 -7.57
CA HIS A 91 -0.65 17.90 -7.56
C HIS A 91 0.84 18.00 -7.20
N ASP A 92 1.54 19.06 -7.59
CA ASP A 92 2.94 19.27 -7.24
C ASP A 92 3.13 19.41 -5.73
N LYS A 93 2.23 20.12 -5.05
CA LYS A 93 2.24 20.26 -3.58
C LYS A 93 1.97 18.92 -2.89
N TRP A 94 1.02 18.14 -3.42
CA TRP A 94 0.75 16.79 -2.90
C TRP A 94 1.95 15.86 -3.08
N ARG A 95 2.63 15.93 -4.23
CA ARG A 95 3.83 15.14 -4.49
C ARG A 95 4.97 15.54 -3.56
N GLN A 96 5.20 16.85 -3.37
CA GLN A 96 6.21 17.34 -2.44
C GLN A 96 5.92 16.86 -1.01
N LEU A 97 4.68 16.99 -0.55
CA LEU A 97 4.27 16.49 0.77
C LEU A 97 4.56 14.99 0.92
N VAL A 98 4.16 14.18 -0.07
CA VAL A 98 4.40 12.74 -0.04
C VAL A 98 5.90 12.42 -0.07
N SER A 99 6.70 13.13 -0.87
CA SER A 99 8.16 12.95 -0.92
C SER A 99 8.80 13.24 0.44
N THR A 100 8.47 14.37 1.06
CA THR A 100 9.02 14.76 2.36
C THR A 100 8.61 13.78 3.46
N VAL A 101 7.36 13.32 3.46
CA VAL A 101 6.91 12.30 4.42
C VAL A 101 7.61 10.97 4.18
N ALA A 102 7.81 10.56 2.93
CA ALA A 102 8.52 9.34 2.59
C ALA A 102 10.00 9.39 3.00
N GLU A 103 10.68 10.52 2.79
CA GLU A 103 12.06 10.73 3.25
C GLU A 103 12.16 10.62 4.78
N LEU A 104 11.24 11.26 5.49
CA LEU A 104 11.18 11.18 6.95
C LEU A 104 10.90 9.76 7.45
N ASP A 105 9.99 9.03 6.80
CA ASP A 105 9.66 7.63 7.11
C ASP A 105 10.88 6.71 6.94
N VAL A 106 11.64 6.88 5.86
CA VAL A 106 12.88 6.14 5.62
C VAL A 106 13.94 6.48 6.67
N LEU A 107 14.16 7.75 6.99
CA LEU A 107 15.15 8.16 8.00
C LEU A 107 14.82 7.60 9.38
N ILE A 108 13.54 7.64 9.78
CA ILE A 108 13.07 7.04 11.03
C ILE A 108 13.28 5.52 11.00
N SER A 109 12.91 4.86 9.90
CA SER A 109 13.06 3.41 9.75
C SER A 109 14.52 2.97 9.88
N LEU A 110 15.46 3.71 9.28
CA LEU A 110 16.90 3.44 9.40
C LEU A 110 17.41 3.66 10.82
N SER A 111 16.95 4.71 11.51
CA SER A 111 17.29 4.96 12.91
C SER A 111 16.81 3.82 13.81
N VAL A 112 15.53 3.44 13.67
CA VAL A 112 14.91 2.36 14.45
C VAL A 112 15.58 1.01 14.16
N ALA A 113 15.96 0.74 12.91
CA ALA A 113 16.71 -0.46 12.56
C ALA A 113 18.04 -0.57 13.31
N GLY A 114 18.71 0.56 13.56
CA GLY A 114 19.93 0.65 14.35
C GLY A 114 19.78 0.16 15.80
N ASP A 115 18.62 0.41 16.41
CA ASP A 115 18.31 -0.01 17.78
C ASP A 115 18.08 -1.53 17.91
N PHE A 116 17.82 -2.21 16.79
CA PHE A 116 17.58 -3.65 16.76
C PHE A 116 18.85 -4.49 16.60
N TYR A 117 20.01 -3.87 16.41
CA TYR A 117 21.28 -4.57 16.34
C TYR A 117 21.69 -5.13 17.70
N GLU A 118 22.38 -6.28 17.68
CA GLU A 118 22.99 -6.83 18.89
C GLU A 118 24.41 -6.31 19.05
N GLY A 119 24.71 -5.76 20.24
CA GLY A 119 26.01 -5.19 20.55
C GLY A 119 26.09 -3.68 20.24
N PRO A 120 27.29 -3.12 20.11
CA PRO A 120 27.46 -1.70 19.84
C PRO A 120 27.01 -1.35 18.41
N SER A 121 26.46 -0.15 18.26
CA SER A 121 26.19 0.46 16.96
C SER A 121 26.91 1.80 16.85
N CYS A 122 27.34 2.15 15.65
CA CYS A 122 27.99 3.42 15.37
C CYS A 122 27.51 4.00 14.04
N PHE A 123 27.61 5.33 13.94
CA PHE A 123 27.46 6.00 12.66
C PHE A 123 28.79 5.87 11.88
N PRO A 124 28.76 5.44 10.62
CA PRO A 124 29.97 5.20 9.83
C PRO A 124 30.73 6.49 9.53
N ILE A 125 32.06 6.40 9.44
CA ILE A 125 32.93 7.49 8.98
C ILE A 125 33.34 7.19 7.53
N ILE A 126 32.85 8.00 6.60
CA ILE A 126 33.23 7.92 5.19
C ILE A 126 34.44 8.82 4.95
N LEU A 127 35.58 8.21 4.63
CA LEU A 127 36.84 8.91 4.38
C LEU A 127 36.87 9.45 2.95
N HIS A 128 36.92 10.77 2.79
CA HIS A 128 37.06 11.38 1.47
C HIS A 128 38.50 11.23 0.93
N PRO A 129 38.67 11.01 -0.39
CA PRO A 129 39.99 10.85 -1.01
C PRO A 129 40.96 12.03 -0.78
N SER A 130 40.43 13.24 -0.60
CA SER A 130 41.20 14.46 -0.38
C SER A 130 41.66 14.68 1.06
N SER A 131 41.16 13.90 2.01
CA SER A 131 41.40 14.09 3.45
C SER A 131 42.53 13.19 3.98
N LEU A 132 43.03 12.27 3.16
CA LEU A 132 44.06 11.31 3.52
C LEU A 132 45.41 11.80 2.95
N SER A 133 46.41 11.94 3.82
CA SER A 133 47.81 12.13 3.43
C SER A 133 48.43 10.88 2.77
N SER A 134 47.66 9.80 2.63
CA SER A 134 48.08 8.50 2.11
C SER A 134 46.98 7.98 1.17
N GLU A 135 47.31 7.83 -0.11
CA GLU A 135 46.40 7.56 -1.25
C GLU A 135 45.76 6.17 -1.25
N VAL A 136 45.71 5.46 -0.12
CA VAL A 136 45.33 4.04 -0.05
C VAL A 136 43.91 3.88 0.52
N PRO A 137 42.98 3.26 -0.23
CA PRO A 137 41.64 2.93 0.28
C PRO A 137 41.71 2.09 1.55
N LEU A 138 40.74 2.31 2.45
CA LEU A 138 40.65 1.64 3.75
C LEU A 138 39.23 1.16 4.02
N LEU A 139 39.10 -0.01 4.64
CA LEU A 139 37.92 -0.47 5.36
C LEU A 139 38.39 -0.98 6.74
N SER A 140 37.92 -0.35 7.80
CA SER A 140 38.24 -0.69 9.18
C SER A 140 36.95 -0.82 10.00
N ALA A 141 36.77 -1.96 10.65
CA ALA A 141 35.63 -2.22 11.52
C ALA A 141 36.11 -2.89 12.82
N LYS A 142 35.60 -2.40 13.96
CA LYS A 142 35.87 -2.97 15.28
C LYS A 142 34.62 -3.55 15.88
N CYS A 143 34.72 -4.78 16.39
CA CYS A 143 33.61 -5.54 16.94
C CYS A 143 32.40 -5.55 16.00
N LEU A 144 32.60 -5.81 14.70
CA LEU A 144 31.51 -5.85 13.73
C LEU A 144 30.58 -7.03 14.08
N GLY A 145 29.30 -6.74 14.28
CA GLY A 145 28.17 -7.66 14.37
C GLY A 145 27.52 -7.91 13.00
N HIS A 146 26.60 -8.85 12.92
CA HIS A 146 25.87 -9.14 11.68
C HIS A 146 24.51 -8.41 11.68
N PRO A 147 24.21 -7.52 10.72
CA PRO A 147 23.02 -6.64 10.78
C PRO A 147 21.66 -7.34 10.93
N VAL A 148 21.57 -8.61 10.53
CA VAL A 148 20.32 -9.41 10.54
C VAL A 148 20.34 -10.57 11.54
N LEU A 149 21.52 -11.08 11.92
CA LEU A 149 21.56 -12.30 12.75
C LEU A 149 21.46 -11.90 14.21
N LYS A 150 20.59 -12.59 14.93
CA LYS A 150 20.36 -12.40 16.37
C LYS A 150 20.76 -13.64 17.15
N SER A 151 21.18 -13.48 18.38
CA SER A 151 21.49 -14.53 19.35
C SER A 151 20.29 -15.46 19.55
N ASP A 152 19.06 -14.92 19.52
CA ASP A 152 17.83 -15.74 19.58
C ASP A 152 17.61 -16.65 18.37
N SER A 153 18.17 -16.29 17.21
CA SER A 153 18.11 -17.10 15.99
C SER A 153 19.19 -18.19 15.93
N LEU A 154 20.14 -18.17 16.87
CA LEU A 154 21.19 -19.16 17.01
C LEU A 154 20.73 -20.17 18.07
N ASN A 155 20.47 -21.40 17.66
CA ASN A 155 19.93 -22.49 18.49
C ASN A 155 20.69 -22.79 19.80
N LYS A 156 21.88 -22.20 20.03
CA LYS A 156 22.69 -22.20 21.27
C LYS A 156 23.93 -21.29 21.08
N GLY A 157 23.81 -19.98 21.29
CA GLY A 157 24.99 -19.09 21.41
C GLY A 157 24.73 -17.65 20.95
N ALA A 158 25.60 -16.73 21.39
CA ALA A 158 25.59 -15.35 20.90
C ALA A 158 26.41 -15.22 19.61
N PHE A 159 26.05 -14.27 18.74
CA PHE A 159 26.88 -13.94 17.59
C PHE A 159 28.22 -13.36 18.06
N VAL A 160 29.34 -13.90 17.56
CA VAL A 160 30.69 -13.42 17.93
C VAL A 160 31.09 -12.32 16.94
N PRO A 161 31.33 -11.08 17.41
CA PRO A 161 31.71 -9.98 16.54
C PRO A 161 33.13 -10.15 15.99
N ASN A 162 33.39 -9.57 14.81
CA ASN A 162 34.64 -9.70 14.07
C ASN A 162 35.32 -8.34 13.87
N ASP A 163 36.63 -8.29 14.06
CA ASP A 163 37.45 -7.16 13.66
C ASP A 163 37.89 -7.33 12.20
N ILE A 164 37.75 -6.28 11.39
CA ILE A 164 38.13 -6.29 9.97
C ILE A 164 39.00 -5.07 9.69
N ASN A 165 40.11 -5.29 9.00
CA ASN A 165 40.96 -4.22 8.51
C ASN A 165 41.49 -4.60 7.12
N ILE A 166 41.17 -3.79 6.12
CA ILE A 166 41.54 -4.01 4.71
C ILE A 166 42.05 -2.68 4.14
N GLY A 167 43.24 -2.71 3.55
CA GLY A 167 43.87 -1.51 2.99
C GLY A 167 44.32 -0.52 4.07
N GLY A 168 44.62 0.71 3.66
CA GLY A 168 45.31 1.70 4.49
C GLY A 168 46.82 1.47 4.62
N SER A 169 47.52 2.48 5.13
CA SER A 169 48.99 2.48 5.21
C SER A 169 49.50 1.35 6.10
N GLY A 170 50.29 0.43 5.52
CA GLY A 170 50.91 -0.69 6.24
C GLY A 170 50.00 -1.91 6.43
N CYS A 171 48.83 -1.94 5.79
CA CYS A 171 47.88 -3.06 5.85
C CYS A 171 47.64 -3.65 4.46
N ALA A 172 47.34 -4.95 4.39
CA ALA A 172 47.11 -5.64 3.13
C ALA A 172 45.78 -5.19 2.49
N SER A 173 45.77 -5.01 1.17
CA SER A 173 44.58 -4.64 0.40
C SER A 173 43.64 -5.82 0.09
N PHE A 174 43.98 -7.03 0.52
CA PHE A 174 43.19 -8.25 0.32
C PHE A 174 43.28 -9.15 1.54
N ILE A 175 42.24 -9.96 1.75
CA ILE A 175 42.18 -10.98 2.81
C ILE A 175 42.01 -12.36 2.17
N LEU A 176 42.95 -13.28 2.42
CA LEU A 176 42.79 -14.68 2.06
C LEU A 176 42.10 -15.42 3.21
N LEU A 177 40.81 -15.72 3.05
CA LEU A 177 40.00 -16.35 4.10
C LEU A 177 40.01 -17.88 3.99
N THR A 178 40.81 -18.55 4.82
CA THR A 178 40.91 -20.03 4.85
C THR A 178 40.26 -20.64 6.09
N GLY A 179 39.87 -21.92 6.01
CA GLY A 179 39.32 -22.69 7.13
C GLY A 179 38.22 -23.67 6.70
N PRO A 180 37.68 -24.51 7.58
CA PRO A 180 36.60 -25.43 7.22
C PRO A 180 35.28 -24.68 6.95
N ASN A 181 34.40 -25.23 6.11
CA ASN A 181 33.19 -24.52 5.63
C ASN A 181 32.18 -24.17 6.73
N ILE A 182 32.25 -24.84 7.87
CA ILE A 182 31.33 -24.65 9.01
C ILE A 182 31.71 -23.43 9.86
N TYR A 183 32.90 -22.86 9.68
CA TYR A 183 33.45 -21.79 10.53
C TYR A 183 33.00 -20.38 10.15
N GLY A 184 31.80 -20.23 9.55
CA GLY A 184 31.20 -18.92 9.34
C GLY A 184 31.87 -18.01 8.31
N LYS A 185 32.77 -18.54 7.46
CA LYS A 185 33.45 -17.78 6.39
C LYS A 185 32.48 -17.01 5.49
N SER A 186 31.43 -17.68 5.01
CA SER A 186 30.40 -17.04 4.19
C SER A 186 29.58 -16.00 4.96
N THR A 187 29.43 -16.19 6.28
CA THR A 187 28.75 -15.25 7.18
C THR A 187 29.57 -13.98 7.34
N LEU A 188 30.89 -14.10 7.53
CA LEU A 188 31.79 -12.95 7.62
C LEU A 188 31.76 -12.10 6.34
N ILE A 189 31.84 -12.73 5.16
CA ILE A 189 31.80 -11.99 3.89
C ILE A 189 30.48 -11.23 3.77
N ARG A 190 29.34 -11.89 3.98
CA ARG A 190 28.01 -11.25 3.93
C ARG A 190 27.87 -10.13 4.94
N GLN A 191 28.38 -10.33 6.14
CA GLN A 191 28.39 -9.35 7.21
C GLN A 191 29.12 -8.07 6.77
N VAL A 192 30.33 -8.19 6.22
CA VAL A 192 31.10 -7.04 5.71
C VAL A 192 30.34 -6.35 4.59
N CYS A 193 29.82 -7.12 3.62
CA CYS A 193 29.06 -6.56 2.49
C CYS A 193 27.86 -5.74 2.96
N LEU A 194 27.06 -6.29 3.88
CA LEU A 194 25.88 -5.61 4.42
C LEU A 194 26.27 -4.37 5.21
N ALA A 195 27.35 -4.43 6.01
CA ALA A 195 27.85 -3.28 6.76
C ALA A 195 28.27 -2.12 5.85
N VAL A 196 28.95 -2.41 4.74
CA VAL A 196 29.32 -1.35 3.77
C VAL A 196 28.09 -0.75 3.08
N ILE A 197 27.10 -1.57 2.70
CA ILE A 197 25.85 -1.07 2.11
C ILE A 197 25.14 -0.13 3.09
N LEU A 198 24.99 -0.55 4.35
CA LEU A 198 24.41 0.29 5.41
C LEU A 198 25.19 1.60 5.55
N ALA A 199 26.52 1.51 5.55
CA ALA A 199 27.37 2.67 5.69
C ALA A 199 27.19 3.69 4.56
N GLN A 200 27.16 3.22 3.29
CA GLN A 200 27.01 4.09 2.12
C GLN A 200 25.57 4.61 1.93
N VAL A 201 24.57 3.96 2.53
CA VAL A 201 23.18 4.47 2.61
C VAL A 201 23.02 5.51 3.74
N GLY A 202 24.03 5.66 4.62
CA GLY A 202 23.99 6.59 5.74
C GLY A 202 23.23 6.06 6.96
N ALA A 203 23.13 4.73 7.09
CA ALA A 203 22.52 4.07 8.24
C ALA A 203 23.57 3.76 9.32
N PHE A 204 23.09 3.47 10.53
CA PHE A 204 23.94 2.90 11.58
C PHE A 204 24.47 1.53 11.16
N VAL A 205 25.65 1.17 11.66
CA VAL A 205 26.30 -0.12 11.44
C VAL A 205 26.46 -0.81 12.80
N PRO A 206 26.24 -2.15 12.92
CA PRO A 206 26.44 -2.89 14.16
C PRO A 206 27.93 -3.07 14.45
N ALA A 207 28.65 -2.00 14.77
CA ALA A 207 30.07 -2.03 15.11
C ALA A 207 30.35 -1.03 16.23
N GLN A 208 31.46 -1.23 16.93
CA GLN A 208 31.97 -0.22 17.84
C GLN A 208 32.49 0.99 17.07
N ASN A 209 33.29 0.75 16.02
CA ASN A 209 33.80 1.75 15.09
C ASN A 209 33.72 1.20 13.67
N PHE A 210 33.39 2.05 12.69
CA PHE A 210 33.35 1.69 11.27
C PHE A 210 33.84 2.86 10.40
N GLU A 211 34.94 2.64 9.68
CA GLU A 211 35.54 3.60 8.77
C GLU A 211 35.70 2.97 7.39
N LEU A 212 35.31 3.69 6.35
CA LEU A 212 35.50 3.23 4.98
C LEU A 212 35.80 4.37 4.03
N SER A 213 36.64 4.06 3.03
CA SER A 213 36.65 4.83 1.78
C SER A 213 35.40 4.47 0.95
N PRO A 214 34.82 5.42 0.20
CA PRO A 214 33.71 5.13 -0.71
C PRO A 214 34.05 3.94 -1.63
N VAL A 215 33.13 2.98 -1.70
CA VAL A 215 33.31 1.77 -2.53
C VAL A 215 32.35 1.83 -3.72
N ASP A 216 32.87 1.56 -4.92
CA ASP A 216 32.13 1.53 -6.18
C ASP A 216 31.90 0.09 -6.67
N LEU A 217 30.74 -0.17 -7.28
CA LEU A 217 30.27 -1.51 -7.64
C LEU A 217 31.22 -2.28 -8.58
N TYR A 218 32.04 -1.58 -9.37
CA TYR A 218 33.00 -2.20 -10.30
C TYR A 218 34.19 -2.85 -9.58
N GLU A 219 34.60 -2.35 -8.41
CA GLU A 219 35.68 -2.94 -7.61
C GLU A 219 35.22 -4.10 -6.71
N TRP A 220 33.93 -4.20 -6.40
CA TRP A 220 33.37 -5.23 -5.50
C TRP A 220 33.54 -6.66 -6.00
N VAL A 221 33.38 -6.90 -7.30
CA VAL A 221 33.40 -8.26 -7.87
C VAL A 221 34.82 -8.77 -8.05
N GLN A 222 35.81 -7.88 -8.24
CA GLN A 222 37.20 -8.27 -8.50
C GLN A 222 38.06 -8.43 -7.24
N LYS A 223 37.69 -7.83 -6.10
CA LYS A 223 38.49 -7.88 -4.86
C LYS A 223 38.02 -8.92 -3.83
N ILE A 224 36.81 -9.48 -4.00
CA ILE A 224 36.19 -10.41 -3.02
C ILE A 224 36.04 -11.85 -3.56
N ILE A 225 36.17 -12.06 -4.87
CA ILE A 225 36.18 -13.39 -5.53
C ILE A 225 37.59 -13.70 -6.02
#